data_AF-A0A5N7CAW1-F1
#
_entry.id   AF-A0A5N7CAW1-F1
#
_cell.length_a   1.000
_cell.length_b   1.000
_cell.length_c   1.000
_cell.angle_alpha   90.00
_cell.angle_beta   90.00
_cell.angle_gamma   90.00
#
_symmetry.space_group_name_H-M   'P 1'
#
loop_
_entity.id
_entity.type
_entity.pdbx_description
1 polymer ?
#
loop_
_entity_poly.entity_id
_entity_poly.type
_entity_poly.pdbx_seq_one_letter_code
_entity_poly.pdbx_strand_id
1 'polypeptide(L)'
;MIRKSACLSCRSKKLRCDGRTPLCSNCHRLSLDCQYATQRRKTGPKKGYLKDIEARLLRTEQLLEHRNGPSVGKNPILGRGTPSSLLDTNACDGCSPSAPRPDHDCHANTSGLQDQQSHEAFALSDEKYSQVPPDVADELDRIYFQNVHPTMPILHTSRYLSKVSSPISDGGPPRCLRYIMWSLAAAASEKYPQRTEEFYQSARHYAHEDEMHSYGETVVSIAQCQSWSLIGYYEIKHALFPRAWLSVGKAIRIAQMLQLHRLDGVGAKMKAAMLQPPKDWTDIEERRRVFWLIFCLDRFLSMGTGWPMTLDESQISTNLPSSEESFQNDKPSVSCSLREALLPEKMGTLSPLGAVVVVSLLAGRNLNHLQLFSDETYSPSEFWKTHQAMDSVLLNLSLYFPECLRIPLSIDEPNVVFVHMMIHVLTICLHQAAADQARRGSEHSQSASECETRCLSSALAIANIMRLACHTDLAAVSFTFHSEYYQPLLNLSLDARFHPVLPFCSRQSPPRAKASQLPRI
;
A
#
# COMPACT_ATOMS: atom_id res chain seq x y z
N MET A 1 22.26 -42.87 27.16
CA MET A 1 23.02 -43.05 25.90
C MET A 1 22.28 -42.41 24.75
N ILE A 2 22.86 -41.40 24.09
CA ILE A 2 22.25 -40.70 22.96
C ILE A 2 22.24 -41.64 21.74
N ARG A 3 21.06 -41.99 21.22
CA ARG A 3 20.92 -42.76 19.96
C ARG A 3 21.47 -41.93 18.81
N LYS A 4 22.66 -42.28 18.30
CA LYS A 4 23.25 -41.64 17.13
C LYS A 4 22.48 -42.05 15.86
N SER A 5 21.97 -41.07 15.11
CA SER A 5 21.30 -41.33 13.83
C SER A 5 22.30 -41.88 12.81
N ALA A 6 21.92 -42.87 12.00
CA ALA A 6 22.74 -43.30 10.87
C ALA A 6 22.93 -42.17 9.84
N CYS A 7 24.10 -42.08 9.22
CA CYS A 7 24.36 -41.11 8.14
C CYS A 7 23.49 -41.40 6.91
N LEU A 8 23.34 -40.40 6.03
CA LEU A 8 22.51 -40.48 4.84
C LEU A 8 22.97 -41.60 3.88
N SER A 9 24.27 -41.79 3.72
CA SER A 9 24.84 -42.78 2.80
C SER A 9 24.64 -44.21 3.27
N CYS A 10 24.86 -44.49 4.57
CA CYS A 10 24.53 -45.80 5.14
C CYS A 10 23.02 -46.07 5.11
N ARG A 11 22.19 -45.04 5.34
CA ARG A 11 20.73 -45.17 5.25
C ARG A 11 20.27 -45.49 3.84
N SER A 12 20.79 -44.81 2.83
CA SER A 12 20.46 -45.04 1.41
C SER A 12 20.88 -46.43 0.95
N LYS A 13 22.04 -46.91 1.40
CA LYS A 13 22.55 -48.24 1.04
C LYS A 13 22.10 -49.36 1.98
N LYS A 14 21.23 -49.06 2.95
CA LYS A 14 20.75 -49.98 4.00
C LYS A 14 21.89 -50.70 4.75
N LEU A 15 23.02 -50.02 4.95
CA LEU A 15 24.17 -50.52 5.70
C LEU A 15 24.09 -50.07 7.17
N ARG A 16 24.62 -50.90 8.08
CA ARG A 16 24.73 -50.53 9.50
C ARG A 16 25.74 -49.39 9.66
N CYS A 17 25.32 -48.30 10.31
CA CYS A 17 26.15 -47.13 10.60
C CYS A 17 26.58 -47.14 12.07
N ASP A 18 27.86 -46.92 12.32
CA ASP A 18 28.50 -46.83 13.63
C ASP A 18 28.43 -45.42 14.24
N GLY A 19 28.01 -44.41 13.47
CA GLY A 19 27.74 -43.06 13.99
C GLY A 19 28.99 -42.26 14.40
N ARG A 20 30.19 -42.63 13.92
CA ARG A 20 31.41 -41.84 14.13
C ARG A 20 31.41 -40.59 13.24
N THR A 21 32.02 -39.50 13.74
CA THR A 21 32.21 -38.21 13.06
C THR A 21 33.71 -37.92 13.00
N PRO A 22 34.27 -37.44 11.87
CA PRO A 22 33.58 -36.90 10.69
C PRO A 22 33.07 -37.96 9.69
N LEU A 23 33.67 -39.16 9.64
CA LEU A 23 33.25 -40.26 8.75
C LEU A 23 32.94 -41.52 9.58
N CYS A 24 31.84 -42.21 9.24
CA CYS A 24 31.53 -43.52 9.83
C CYS A 24 32.42 -44.61 9.20
N SER A 25 32.75 -45.67 9.94
CA SER A 25 33.70 -46.71 9.48
C SER A 25 33.29 -47.37 8.16
N ASN A 26 32.00 -47.55 7.92
CA ASN A 26 31.50 -48.12 6.66
C ASN A 26 31.64 -47.13 5.48
N CYS A 27 31.41 -45.84 5.69
CA CYS A 27 31.60 -44.84 4.64
C CYS A 27 33.08 -44.63 4.33
N HIS A 28 33.95 -44.70 5.34
CA HIS A 28 35.41 -44.65 5.15
C HIS A 28 35.91 -45.82 4.30
N ARG A 29 35.50 -47.06 4.63
CA ARG A 29 35.96 -48.26 3.91
C ARG A 29 35.47 -48.31 2.46
N LEU A 30 34.29 -47.77 2.19
CA LEU A 30 33.67 -47.77 0.86
C LEU A 30 33.92 -46.47 0.09
N SER A 31 34.74 -45.56 0.63
CA SER A 31 35.01 -44.22 0.07
C SER A 31 33.75 -43.47 -0.33
N LEU A 32 32.73 -43.51 0.55
CA LEU A 32 31.45 -42.83 0.35
C LEU A 32 31.43 -41.51 1.12
N ASP A 33 30.86 -40.48 0.52
CA ASP A 33 30.60 -39.21 1.19
C ASP A 33 29.64 -39.41 2.38
N CYS A 34 30.06 -39.03 3.59
CA CYS A 34 29.35 -39.34 4.84
C CYS A 34 28.73 -38.07 5.43
N GLN A 35 27.45 -37.83 5.13
CA GLN A 35 26.73 -36.67 5.65
C GLN A 35 25.61 -37.08 6.62
N TYR A 36 25.45 -36.33 7.71
CA TYR A 36 24.31 -36.46 8.64
C TYR A 36 23.36 -35.28 8.41
N ALA A 37 22.06 -35.54 8.29
CA ALA A 37 21.07 -34.49 8.02
C ALA A 37 20.98 -33.50 9.20
N THR A 38 21.22 -32.22 8.93
CA THR A 38 21.22 -31.12 9.92
C THR A 38 19.82 -30.56 10.21
N GLN A 39 18.78 -30.94 9.46
CA GLN A 39 17.39 -30.51 9.71
C GLN A 39 16.39 -31.66 9.50
N ARG A 40 15.51 -31.88 10.49
CA ARG A 40 14.35 -32.80 10.38
C ARG A 40 13.33 -32.21 9.38
N ARG A 41 13.10 -32.89 8.25
CA ARG A 41 11.94 -32.58 7.39
C ARG A 41 10.65 -32.91 8.15
N LYS A 42 9.70 -31.96 8.20
CA LYS A 42 8.36 -32.14 8.81
C LYS A 42 7.64 -33.27 8.06
N THR A 43 7.17 -34.27 8.80
CA THR A 43 6.42 -35.43 8.30
C THR A 43 5.06 -34.97 7.80
N GLY A 44 4.60 -35.51 6.65
CA GLY A 44 3.28 -35.22 6.11
C GLY A 44 2.13 -35.67 7.03
N PRO A 45 0.87 -35.36 6.66
CA PRO A 45 -0.31 -35.63 7.50
C PRO A 45 -0.41 -37.09 7.93
N LYS A 46 -0.90 -37.34 9.15
CA LYS A 46 -1.02 -38.68 9.73
C LYS A 46 -1.89 -39.57 8.83
N LYS A 47 -1.42 -40.80 8.61
CA LYS A 47 -2.11 -41.86 7.86
C LYS A 47 -3.49 -42.11 8.48
N GLY A 48 -4.55 -41.65 7.82
CA GLY A 48 -5.93 -41.67 8.34
C GLY A 48 -6.74 -40.40 8.05
N TYR A 49 -6.05 -39.26 7.85
CA TYR A 49 -6.70 -37.96 7.58
C TYR A 49 -7.66 -37.99 6.37
N LEU A 50 -7.31 -38.74 5.33
CA LEU A 50 -8.19 -38.94 4.16
C LEU A 50 -9.49 -39.68 4.51
N LYS A 51 -9.42 -40.72 5.36
CA LYS A 51 -10.61 -41.47 5.80
C LYS A 51 -11.52 -40.62 6.69
N ASP A 52 -10.95 -39.76 7.52
CA ASP A 52 -11.72 -38.83 8.35
C ASP A 52 -12.45 -37.79 7.48
N ILE A 53 -11.82 -37.34 6.39
CA ILE A 53 -12.46 -36.46 5.42
C ILE A 53 -13.57 -37.19 4.67
N GLU A 54 -13.34 -38.41 4.18
CA GLU A 54 -14.37 -39.21 3.51
C GLU A 54 -15.58 -39.46 4.43
N ALA A 55 -15.35 -39.79 5.71
CA ALA A 55 -16.42 -40.00 6.68
C ALA A 55 -17.23 -38.71 6.98
N ARG A 56 -16.55 -37.56 6.98
CA ARG A 56 -17.21 -36.24 7.15
C ARG A 56 -18.01 -35.85 5.90
N LEU A 57 -17.50 -36.17 4.71
CA LEU A 57 -18.18 -35.91 3.45
C LEU A 57 -19.49 -36.70 3.39
N LEU A 58 -19.43 -38.01 3.67
CA LEU A 58 -20.59 -38.90 3.67
C LEU A 58 -21.68 -38.45 4.64
N ARG A 59 -21.29 -38.01 5.85
CA ARG A 59 -22.22 -37.48 6.86
C ARG A 59 -22.89 -36.18 6.38
N THR A 60 -22.15 -35.34 5.66
CA THR A 60 -22.67 -34.07 5.13
C THR A 60 -23.63 -34.31 3.99
N GLU A 61 -23.34 -35.26 3.10
CA GLU A 61 -24.23 -35.67 2.00
C GLU A 61 -25.56 -36.23 2.53
N GLN A 62 -25.53 -37.09 3.54
CA GLN A 62 -26.74 -37.64 4.18
C GLN A 62 -27.62 -36.55 4.83
N LEU A 63 -27.01 -35.50 5.40
CA LEU A 63 -27.74 -34.37 5.96
C LEU A 63 -28.38 -33.48 4.89
N LEU A 64 -27.79 -33.42 3.70
CA LEU A 64 -28.33 -32.68 2.57
C LEU A 64 -29.47 -33.44 1.87
N GLU A 65 -29.36 -34.76 1.77
CA GLU A 65 -30.43 -35.63 1.23
C GLU A 65 -31.69 -35.60 2.11
N HIS A 66 -31.54 -35.56 3.44
CA HIS A 66 -32.69 -35.45 4.35
C HIS A 66 -33.35 -34.06 4.36
N ARG A 67 -32.67 -33.01 3.87
CA ARG A 67 -33.22 -31.64 3.83
C ARG A 67 -33.99 -31.34 2.54
N ASN A 68 -33.82 -32.16 1.51
CA ASN A 68 -34.47 -31.99 0.21
C ASN A 68 -35.38 -33.19 -0.10
N GLY A 69 -36.65 -33.11 0.32
CA GLY A 69 -37.73 -33.95 -0.23
C GLY A 69 -38.02 -33.63 -1.70
N PRO A 70 -38.69 -34.53 -2.45
CA PRO A 70 -38.36 -34.76 -3.86
C PRO A 70 -39.16 -33.90 -4.85
N SER A 71 -38.47 -33.33 -5.83
CA SER A 71 -39.07 -32.98 -7.13
C SER A 71 -38.13 -33.33 -8.30
N VAL A 72 -38.54 -34.41 -8.97
CA VAL A 72 -38.26 -34.94 -10.31
C VAL A 72 -37.58 -34.01 -11.33
N GLY A 73 -36.59 -34.56 -12.06
CA GLY A 73 -36.15 -34.06 -13.36
C GLY A 73 -34.98 -34.85 -13.96
N LYS A 74 -35.27 -35.94 -14.67
CA LYS A 74 -34.32 -36.76 -15.45
C LYS A 74 -33.72 -35.98 -16.63
N ASN A 75 -32.43 -36.15 -16.93
CA ASN A 75 -32.00 -36.89 -18.13
C ASN A 75 -30.46 -37.08 -18.23
N PRO A 76 -30.00 -38.10 -18.99
CA PRO A 76 -28.66 -38.70 -18.87
C PRO A 76 -27.79 -38.45 -20.12
N ILE A 77 -26.49 -38.18 -19.97
CA ILE A 77 -25.52 -38.28 -21.07
C ILE A 77 -24.16 -38.79 -20.57
N LEU A 78 -23.89 -40.04 -20.96
CA LEU A 78 -22.63 -40.66 -21.43
C LEU A 78 -21.32 -40.44 -20.66
N GLY A 79 -20.77 -41.56 -20.18
CA GLY A 79 -19.48 -41.64 -19.53
C GLY A 79 -18.29 -41.87 -20.46
N ARG A 80 -17.09 -41.92 -19.86
CA ARG A 80 -15.99 -42.78 -20.29
C ARG A 80 -14.87 -42.80 -19.24
N GLY A 81 -14.43 -44.01 -18.87
CA GLY A 81 -13.06 -44.24 -18.41
C GLY A 81 -12.90 -44.76 -16.98
N THR A 82 -13.20 -46.03 -16.76
CA THR A 82 -12.47 -46.87 -15.80
C THR A 82 -11.53 -47.82 -16.59
N PRO A 83 -10.78 -48.72 -15.95
CA PRO A 83 -9.60 -48.45 -15.12
C PRO A 83 -8.48 -49.47 -15.44
N SER A 84 -7.33 -49.39 -14.75
CA SER A 84 -6.46 -50.53 -14.38
C SER A 84 -5.01 -50.09 -14.28
N SER A 85 -4.14 -50.67 -13.47
CA SER A 85 -4.22 -51.58 -12.34
C SER A 85 -2.76 -51.86 -11.95
N LEU A 86 -2.60 -52.60 -10.85
CA LEU A 86 -1.62 -53.66 -10.60
C LEU A 86 -0.80 -53.41 -9.31
N LEU A 87 -1.19 -54.10 -8.24
CA LEU A 87 -0.75 -55.44 -7.77
C LEU A 87 0.29 -55.22 -6.66
N ASP A 88 -0.06 -55.46 -5.40
CA ASP A 88 0.05 -56.76 -4.69
C ASP A 88 1.31 -56.73 -3.82
N THR A 89 1.29 -57.06 -2.53
CA THR A 89 1.10 -58.43 -2.02
C THR A 89 1.09 -58.37 -0.49
N ASN A 90 0.21 -59.15 0.14
CA ASN A 90 0.45 -60.15 1.21
C ASN A 90 1.61 -59.93 2.21
N ALA A 91 1.53 -60.29 3.49
CA ALA A 91 0.54 -60.89 4.38
C ALA A 91 1.14 -60.89 5.81
N CYS A 92 0.28 -61.04 6.82
CA CYS A 92 0.45 -61.75 8.11
C CYS A 92 1.63 -61.33 9.05
N ASP A 93 1.58 -61.33 10.39
CA ASP A 93 0.83 -62.07 11.39
C ASP A 93 0.87 -61.34 12.75
N GLY A 94 -0.18 -61.56 13.55
CA GLY A 94 -0.14 -61.94 14.97
C GLY A 94 0.51 -61.03 16.03
N CYS A 95 -0.35 -60.45 16.88
CA CYS A 95 -0.47 -60.70 18.35
C CYS A 95 -0.76 -59.42 19.16
N SER A 96 -1.96 -59.37 19.75
CA SER A 96 -2.28 -58.69 21.01
C SER A 96 -2.22 -59.75 22.15
N PRO A 97 -2.58 -59.49 23.42
CA PRO A 97 -2.77 -58.24 24.20
C PRO A 97 -2.06 -58.30 25.59
N SER A 98 -2.00 -57.20 26.36
CA SER A 98 -2.28 -57.18 27.83
C SER A 98 -1.97 -55.83 28.50
N ALA A 99 -2.81 -55.49 29.48
CA ALA A 99 -2.93 -54.25 30.25
C ALA A 99 -2.15 -54.32 31.60
N PRO A 100 -2.48 -53.58 32.70
CA PRO A 100 -2.58 -52.14 32.94
C PRO A 100 -1.78 -51.62 34.20
N ARG A 101 -1.44 -50.30 34.22
CA ARG A 101 -1.23 -49.35 35.38
C ARG A 101 -0.08 -49.62 36.40
N PRO A 102 0.33 -48.69 37.30
CA PRO A 102 -0.21 -47.34 37.64
C PRO A 102 0.79 -46.15 37.78
N ASP A 103 0.21 -44.95 37.81
CA ASP A 103 0.48 -43.73 38.60
C ASP A 103 1.81 -42.92 38.46
N HIS A 104 1.66 -41.72 37.90
CA HIS A 104 2.16 -40.49 38.53
C HIS A 104 1.34 -39.26 38.10
N ASP A 105 0.68 -38.65 39.08
CA ASP A 105 -0.06 -37.39 38.97
C ASP A 105 0.83 -36.21 38.56
N CYS A 106 0.35 -35.41 37.59
CA CYS A 106 0.47 -33.96 37.64
C CYS A 106 -0.70 -33.31 36.89
N HIS A 107 -1.70 -32.89 37.64
CA HIS A 107 -2.73 -31.96 37.18
C HIS A 107 -2.12 -30.57 37.00
N ALA A 108 -2.24 -30.01 35.80
CA ALA A 108 -2.23 -28.57 35.56
C ALA A 108 -3.21 -28.27 34.41
N ASN A 109 -4.49 -28.12 34.76
CA ASN A 109 -5.49 -27.48 33.91
C ASN A 109 -5.23 -25.98 33.91
N THR A 110 -4.59 -25.46 32.86
CA THR A 110 -4.49 -24.00 32.57
C THR A 110 -4.64 -23.75 31.08
N SER A 111 -5.66 -24.35 30.45
CA SER A 111 -5.98 -24.11 29.03
C SER A 111 -7.44 -23.70 28.79
N GLY A 112 -8.15 -23.24 29.82
CA GLY A 112 -9.56 -22.80 29.71
C GLY A 112 -9.84 -21.34 30.09
N LEU A 113 -8.89 -20.63 30.70
CA LEU A 113 -9.10 -19.26 31.21
C LEU A 113 -8.49 -18.15 30.36
N GLN A 114 -7.60 -18.48 29.42
CA GLN A 114 -7.01 -17.49 28.50
C GLN A 114 -7.86 -17.24 27.24
N ASP A 115 -8.66 -18.21 26.80
CA ASP A 115 -9.58 -18.02 25.68
C ASP A 115 -10.84 -17.23 26.08
N GLN A 116 -11.31 -17.35 27.32
CA GLN A 116 -12.49 -16.58 27.75
C GLN A 116 -12.17 -15.10 28.00
N GLN A 117 -10.98 -14.77 28.52
CA GLN A 117 -10.56 -13.38 28.73
C GLN A 117 -10.23 -12.64 27.42
N SER A 118 -9.73 -13.35 26.40
CA SER A 118 -9.54 -12.75 25.07
C SER A 118 -10.89 -12.46 24.40
N HIS A 119 -11.86 -13.37 24.49
CA HIS A 119 -13.20 -13.18 23.93
C HIS A 119 -14.04 -12.12 24.67
N GLU A 120 -13.94 -12.00 25.99
CA GLU A 120 -14.63 -10.95 26.77
C GLU A 120 -14.00 -9.56 26.56
N ALA A 121 -12.66 -9.45 26.51
CA ALA A 121 -11.99 -8.19 26.16
C ALA A 121 -12.26 -7.77 24.71
N PHE A 122 -12.47 -8.74 23.80
CA PHE A 122 -12.80 -8.54 22.39
C PHE A 122 -14.26 -8.12 22.17
N ALA A 123 -15.20 -8.63 22.97
CA ALA A 123 -16.59 -8.16 22.97
C ALA A 123 -16.72 -6.74 23.57
N LEU A 124 -15.92 -6.42 24.59
CA LEU A 124 -15.87 -5.09 25.20
C LEU A 124 -15.25 -4.01 24.28
N SER A 125 -14.43 -4.38 23.28
CA SER A 125 -13.92 -3.43 22.28
C SER A 125 -14.93 -3.10 21.18
N ASP A 126 -15.75 -4.05 20.75
CA ASP A 126 -16.78 -3.82 19.71
C ASP A 126 -17.95 -2.95 20.25
N GLU A 127 -18.22 -2.98 21.57
CA GLU A 127 -19.17 -2.06 22.24
C GLU A 127 -18.62 -0.64 22.46
N LYS A 128 -17.30 -0.43 22.39
CA LYS A 128 -16.66 0.87 22.66
C LYS A 128 -16.72 1.83 21.47
N TYR A 129 -16.98 1.32 20.26
CA TYR A 129 -17.16 2.12 19.05
C TYR A 129 -18.66 2.27 18.79
N SER A 130 -19.18 3.44 19.14
CA SER A 130 -20.59 3.79 18.97
C SER A 130 -21.03 3.53 17.54
N GLN A 131 -22.13 2.78 17.34
CA GLN A 131 -22.71 2.58 16.01
C GLN A 131 -23.04 3.94 15.40
N VAL A 132 -22.42 4.25 14.26
CA VAL A 132 -22.69 5.51 13.54
C VAL A 132 -24.13 5.44 13.02
N PRO A 133 -24.99 6.42 13.35
CA PRO A 133 -26.35 6.47 12.83
C PRO A 133 -26.35 6.43 11.29
N PRO A 134 -27.27 5.69 10.63
CA PRO A 134 -27.25 5.54 9.18
C PRO A 134 -27.31 6.87 8.41
N ASP A 135 -28.08 7.84 8.91
CA ASP A 135 -28.18 9.19 8.35
C ASP A 135 -26.85 9.95 8.41
N VAL A 136 -26.12 9.81 9.52
CA VAL A 136 -24.78 10.39 9.68
C VAL A 136 -23.77 9.69 8.77
N ALA A 137 -23.86 8.36 8.63
CA ALA A 137 -23.00 7.59 7.75
C ALA A 137 -23.19 8.00 6.26
N ASP A 138 -24.43 8.10 5.80
CA ASP A 138 -24.76 8.52 4.43
C ASP A 138 -24.30 9.97 4.16
N GLU A 139 -24.46 10.86 5.14
CA GLU A 139 -23.97 12.23 5.03
C GLU A 139 -22.44 12.30 4.95
N LEU A 140 -21.72 11.51 5.75
CA LEU A 140 -20.26 11.43 5.73
C LEU A 140 -19.75 10.83 4.42
N ASP A 141 -20.40 9.80 3.88
CA ASP A 141 -20.08 9.24 2.56
C ASP A 141 -20.21 10.31 1.47
N ARG A 142 -21.30 11.09 1.50
CA ARG A 142 -21.50 12.22 0.57
C ARG A 142 -20.39 13.27 0.70
N ILE A 143 -20.04 13.66 1.93
CA ILE A 143 -18.97 14.65 2.18
C ILE A 143 -17.62 14.12 1.66
N TYR A 144 -17.31 12.84 1.86
CA TYR A 144 -16.09 12.23 1.32
C TYR A 144 -16.00 12.40 -0.19
N PHE A 145 -17.05 12.02 -0.93
CA PHE A 145 -17.06 12.10 -2.39
C PHE A 145 -17.05 13.53 -2.91
N GLN A 146 -17.53 14.50 -2.14
CA GLN A 146 -17.51 15.92 -2.52
C GLN A 146 -16.15 16.58 -2.23
N ASN A 147 -15.57 16.33 -1.06
CA ASN A 147 -14.46 17.16 -0.55
C ASN A 147 -13.10 16.45 -0.52
N VAL A 148 -13.08 15.11 -0.54
CA VAL A 148 -11.83 14.32 -0.42
C VAL A 148 -11.52 13.59 -1.73
N HIS A 149 -12.54 12.98 -2.32
CA HIS A 149 -12.41 12.19 -3.56
C HIS A 149 -11.76 12.95 -4.72
N PRO A 150 -12.00 14.25 -4.98
CA PRO A 150 -11.32 14.96 -6.07
C PRO A 150 -9.78 14.87 -6.02
N THR A 151 -9.19 14.79 -4.83
CA THR A 151 -7.73 14.55 -4.65
C THR A 151 -7.35 13.10 -4.50
N MET A 152 -8.23 12.28 -3.93
CA MET A 152 -8.00 10.86 -3.67
C MET A 152 -9.04 9.99 -4.40
N PRO A 153 -9.12 10.03 -5.74
CA PRO A 153 -10.16 9.33 -6.48
C PRO A 153 -9.83 7.84 -6.70
N ILE A 154 -9.63 7.12 -5.59
CA ILE A 154 -9.28 5.68 -5.55
C ILE A 154 -10.50 4.75 -5.55
N LEU A 155 -11.72 5.30 -5.50
CA LEU A 155 -12.99 4.57 -5.42
C LEU A 155 -13.91 4.99 -6.56
N HIS A 156 -14.57 4.03 -7.22
CA HIS A 156 -15.67 4.33 -8.13
C HIS A 156 -16.95 4.60 -7.33
N THR A 157 -17.51 5.81 -7.46
CA THR A 157 -18.57 6.35 -6.58
C THR A 157 -19.82 5.46 -6.60
N SER A 158 -20.37 5.20 -7.79
CA SER A 158 -21.62 4.43 -7.93
C SER A 158 -21.46 2.99 -7.44
N ARG A 159 -20.27 2.39 -7.59
CA ARG A 159 -19.99 1.00 -7.15
C ARG A 159 -19.83 0.91 -5.65
N TYR A 160 -19.24 1.93 -5.03
CA TYR A 160 -19.15 2.02 -3.59
C TYR A 160 -20.54 2.16 -2.96
N LEU A 161 -21.32 3.15 -3.41
CA LEU A 161 -22.65 3.44 -2.87
C LEU A 161 -23.62 2.27 -3.06
N SER A 162 -23.55 1.55 -4.19
CA SER A 162 -24.35 0.34 -4.41
C SER A 162 -24.02 -0.78 -3.43
N LYS A 163 -22.74 -0.91 -3.02
CA LYS A 163 -22.32 -1.91 -2.03
C LYS A 163 -22.74 -1.53 -0.62
N VAL A 164 -22.72 -0.24 -0.27
CA VAL A 164 -23.21 0.25 1.03
C VAL A 164 -24.71 0.01 1.17
N SER A 165 -25.46 0.23 0.09
CA SER A 165 -26.93 0.16 0.10
C SER A 165 -27.52 -1.25 -0.02
N SER A 166 -26.71 -2.27 -0.32
CA SER A 166 -27.21 -3.63 -0.60
C SER A 166 -27.38 -4.45 0.69
N PRO A 167 -28.61 -4.88 1.05
CA PRO A 167 -28.83 -5.67 2.26
C PRO A 167 -28.60 -7.20 2.09
N ILE A 168 -28.36 -7.71 0.87
CA ILE A 168 -28.60 -9.14 0.55
C ILE A 168 -27.40 -9.93 -0.02
N SER A 169 -26.23 -9.37 -0.35
CA SER A 169 -25.11 -10.23 -0.81
C SER A 169 -23.72 -9.59 -0.75
N ASP A 170 -22.75 -10.40 -0.28
CA ASP A 170 -21.30 -10.17 -0.20
C ASP A 170 -20.92 -8.97 0.67
N GLY A 171 -20.26 -9.24 1.82
CA GLY A 171 -20.00 -8.25 2.87
C GLY A 171 -19.67 -6.86 2.32
N GLY A 172 -20.39 -5.83 2.81
CA GLY A 172 -20.24 -4.44 2.36
C GLY A 172 -18.78 -3.95 2.46
N PRO A 173 -18.51 -2.69 2.08
CA PRO A 173 -17.15 -2.17 2.12
C PRO A 173 -16.48 -2.43 3.48
N PRO A 174 -15.20 -2.85 3.53
CA PRO A 174 -14.53 -3.18 4.78
C PRO A 174 -14.68 -2.08 5.82
N ARG A 175 -14.82 -2.46 7.09
CA ARG A 175 -15.01 -1.48 8.19
C ARG A 175 -13.89 -0.46 8.20
N CYS A 176 -12.64 -0.91 8.10
CA CYS A 176 -11.47 -0.02 8.05
C CYS A 176 -11.59 1.05 6.95
N LEU A 177 -12.05 0.68 5.75
CA LEU A 177 -12.26 1.60 4.63
C LEU A 177 -13.35 2.63 4.94
N ARG A 178 -14.51 2.20 5.45
CA ARG A 178 -15.62 3.10 5.78
C ARG A 178 -15.21 4.12 6.85
N TYR A 179 -14.60 3.65 7.93
CA TYR A 179 -14.19 4.51 9.04
C TYR A 179 -13.11 5.51 8.63
N ILE A 180 -12.14 5.15 7.77
CA ILE A 180 -11.16 6.14 7.31
C ILE A 180 -11.78 7.16 6.36
N MET A 181 -12.71 6.75 5.50
CA MET A 181 -13.49 7.68 4.66
C MET A 181 -14.27 8.68 5.53
N TRP A 182 -14.94 8.20 6.57
CA TRP A 182 -15.67 9.04 7.53
C TRP A 182 -14.77 9.96 8.34
N SER A 183 -13.58 9.51 8.74
CA SER A 183 -12.60 10.36 9.41
C SER A 183 -12.16 11.53 8.52
N LEU A 184 -11.83 11.24 7.25
CA LEU A 184 -11.44 12.27 6.28
C LEU A 184 -12.60 13.21 5.95
N ALA A 185 -13.83 12.69 5.83
CA ALA A 185 -15.04 13.49 5.64
C ALA A 185 -15.33 14.40 6.83
N ALA A 186 -15.22 13.87 8.05
CA ALA A 186 -15.38 14.63 9.28
C ALA A 186 -14.32 15.75 9.41
N ALA A 187 -13.08 15.47 9.02
CA ALA A 187 -12.01 16.48 8.95
C ALA A 187 -12.27 17.58 7.89
N ALA A 188 -13.01 17.24 6.82
CA ALA A 188 -13.38 18.16 5.75
C ALA A 188 -14.75 18.85 5.99
N SER A 189 -15.33 18.70 7.19
CA SER A 189 -16.65 19.23 7.54
C SER A 189 -16.60 20.01 8.84
N GLU A 190 -17.24 21.18 8.87
CA GLU A 190 -17.39 21.96 10.11
C GLU A 190 -18.33 21.30 11.13
N LYS A 191 -19.17 20.34 10.68
CA LYS A 191 -20.21 19.71 11.50
C LYS A 191 -19.66 18.62 12.43
N TYR A 192 -18.58 17.93 12.04
CA TYR A 192 -18.10 16.73 12.73
C TYR A 192 -16.63 16.75 13.21
N PRO A 193 -15.96 17.89 13.49
CA PRO A 193 -14.51 17.91 13.75
C PRO A 193 -14.10 17.08 14.98
N GLN A 194 -14.98 16.97 15.97
CA GLN A 194 -14.75 16.17 17.19
C GLN A 194 -14.70 14.66 16.94
N ARG A 195 -15.28 14.16 15.84
CA ARG A 195 -15.34 12.72 15.53
C ARG A 195 -14.22 12.25 14.61
N THR A 196 -13.43 13.18 14.07
CA THR A 196 -12.32 12.89 13.16
C THR A 196 -11.34 11.87 13.74
N GLU A 197 -10.86 12.09 14.97
CA GLU A 197 -9.89 11.22 15.63
C GLU A 197 -10.53 9.89 16.09
N GLU A 198 -11.78 9.91 16.55
CA GLU A 198 -12.57 8.71 16.89
C GLU A 198 -12.62 7.74 15.70
N PHE A 199 -13.05 8.24 14.53
CA PHE A 199 -13.15 7.44 13.32
C PHE A 199 -11.80 6.94 12.81
N TYR A 200 -10.75 7.75 12.92
CA TYR A 200 -9.39 7.36 12.54
C TYR A 200 -8.88 6.20 13.41
N GLN A 201 -9.11 6.25 14.73
CA GLN A 201 -8.74 5.18 15.66
C GLN A 201 -9.49 3.88 15.35
N SER A 202 -10.80 3.97 15.07
CA SER A 202 -11.60 2.82 14.62
C SER A 202 -11.07 2.24 13.30
N ALA A 203 -10.72 3.09 12.32
CA ALA A 203 -10.17 2.63 11.05
C ALA A 203 -8.86 1.85 11.24
N ARG A 204 -7.96 2.37 12.08
CA ARG A 204 -6.70 1.71 12.45
C ARG A 204 -6.93 0.39 13.17
N HIS A 205 -7.88 0.34 14.09
CA HIS A 205 -8.24 -0.87 14.81
C HIS A 205 -8.73 -1.94 13.85
N TYR A 206 -9.73 -1.66 13.02
CA TYR A 206 -10.25 -2.62 12.05
C TYR A 206 -9.20 -3.02 11.00
N ALA A 207 -8.34 -2.11 10.56
CA ALA A 207 -7.26 -2.46 9.63
C ALA A 207 -6.23 -3.41 10.26
N HIS A 208 -5.97 -3.26 11.56
CA HIS A 208 -5.11 -4.18 12.30
C HIS A 208 -5.81 -5.53 12.54
N GLU A 209 -7.11 -5.51 12.85
CA GLU A 209 -7.89 -6.73 12.99
C GLU A 209 -7.91 -7.51 11.68
N ASP A 210 -8.17 -6.87 10.53
CA ASP A 210 -8.14 -7.51 9.21
C ASP A 210 -6.76 -8.12 8.88
N GLU A 211 -5.68 -7.53 9.40
CA GLU A 211 -4.31 -8.06 9.26
C GLU A 211 -4.08 -9.31 10.12
N MET A 212 -4.65 -9.35 11.33
CA MET A 212 -4.50 -10.44 12.29
C MET A 212 -5.52 -11.57 12.09
N HIS A 213 -6.69 -11.25 11.55
CA HIS A 213 -7.76 -12.20 11.24
C HIS A 213 -7.51 -12.79 9.85
N SER A 214 -7.81 -14.08 9.68
CA SER A 214 -7.47 -14.94 8.52
C SER A 214 -6.01 -15.38 8.46
N TYR A 215 -5.76 -16.63 8.02
CA TYR A 215 -4.42 -17.20 7.80
C TYR A 215 -3.69 -16.56 6.59
N GLY A 216 -3.88 -15.25 6.35
CA GLY A 216 -3.29 -14.48 5.26
C GLY A 216 -4.14 -14.34 4.00
N GLU A 217 -5.31 -14.98 3.93
CA GLU A 217 -6.16 -15.00 2.71
C GLU A 217 -6.93 -13.69 2.47
N THR A 218 -7.29 -12.94 3.53
CA THR A 218 -8.09 -11.70 3.40
C THR A 218 -7.27 -10.41 3.57
N VAL A 219 -6.01 -10.52 3.99
CA VAL A 219 -5.09 -9.39 4.23
C VAL A 219 -4.75 -8.64 2.93
N VAL A 220 -4.87 -9.31 1.78
CA VAL A 220 -4.39 -8.81 0.49
C VAL A 220 -5.58 -8.56 -0.45
N SER A 221 -6.09 -7.33 -0.45
CA SER A 221 -7.19 -6.92 -1.33
C SER A 221 -7.05 -5.46 -1.78
N ILE A 222 -7.77 -5.08 -2.85
CA ILE A 222 -7.83 -3.68 -3.31
C ILE A 222 -8.38 -2.76 -2.21
N ALA A 223 -9.38 -3.22 -1.46
CA ALA A 223 -9.96 -2.45 -0.36
C ALA A 223 -8.97 -2.23 0.79
N GLN A 224 -8.07 -3.19 1.06
CA GLN A 224 -6.97 -2.97 2.01
C GLN A 224 -5.95 -1.96 1.50
N CYS A 225 -5.59 -2.00 0.21
CA CYS A 225 -4.79 -0.92 -0.39
C CYS A 225 -5.45 0.44 -0.25
N GLN A 226 -6.75 0.55 -0.58
CA GLN A 226 -7.52 1.79 -0.47
C GLN A 226 -7.52 2.29 0.98
N SER A 227 -7.76 1.41 1.95
CA SER A 227 -7.80 1.74 3.38
C SER A 227 -6.45 2.26 3.88
N TRP A 228 -5.36 1.53 3.64
CA TRP A 228 -4.02 1.95 4.09
C TRP A 228 -3.53 3.21 3.36
N SER A 229 -3.94 3.43 2.11
CA SER A 229 -3.64 4.67 1.36
C SER A 229 -4.33 5.87 2.00
N LEU A 230 -5.62 5.76 2.35
CA LEU A 230 -6.36 6.83 3.02
C LEU A 230 -5.90 7.04 4.47
N ILE A 231 -5.50 5.98 5.18
CA ILE A 231 -4.90 6.09 6.52
C ILE A 231 -3.59 6.87 6.44
N GLY A 232 -2.72 6.53 5.49
CA GLY A 232 -1.48 7.26 5.24
C GLY A 232 -1.73 8.72 4.86
N TYR A 233 -2.75 8.98 4.02
CA TYR A 233 -3.17 10.32 3.63
C TYR A 233 -3.69 11.15 4.81
N TYR A 234 -4.51 10.57 5.70
CA TYR A 234 -4.93 11.22 6.94
C TYR A 234 -3.72 11.60 7.80
N GLU A 235 -2.79 10.68 7.98
CA GLU A 235 -1.61 10.87 8.84
C GLU A 235 -0.68 11.94 8.28
N ILE A 236 -0.54 12.01 6.96
CA ILE A 236 0.10 13.11 6.22
C ILE A 236 -0.56 14.44 6.56
N LYS A 237 -1.89 14.56 6.43
CA LYS A 237 -2.62 15.81 6.70
C LYS A 237 -2.47 16.29 8.16
N HIS A 238 -2.22 15.37 9.08
CA HIS A 238 -2.02 15.66 10.51
C HIS A 238 -0.54 15.67 10.93
N ALA A 239 0.39 15.74 9.97
CA ALA A 239 1.84 15.78 10.19
C ALA A 239 2.41 14.61 11.03
N LEU A 240 1.74 13.47 11.02
CA LEU A 240 2.18 12.23 11.68
C LEU A 240 3.15 11.45 10.78
N PHE A 241 4.23 12.09 10.31
CA PHE A 241 5.06 11.57 9.22
C PHE A 241 5.67 10.17 9.43
N PRO A 242 6.26 9.81 10.59
CA PRO A 242 6.77 8.45 10.81
C PRO A 242 5.67 7.40 10.72
N ARG A 243 4.48 7.75 11.21
CA ARG A 243 3.31 6.89 11.18
C ARG A 243 2.80 6.73 9.74
N ALA A 244 2.68 7.85 9.02
CA ALA A 244 2.27 7.89 7.63
C ALA A 244 3.20 7.05 6.74
N TRP A 245 4.52 7.18 6.94
CA TRP A 245 5.52 6.41 6.21
C TRP A 245 5.35 4.90 6.37
N LEU A 246 5.06 4.44 7.59
CA LEU A 246 4.78 3.03 7.85
C LEU A 246 3.45 2.58 7.22
N SER A 247 2.41 3.40 7.31
CA SER A 247 1.08 3.12 6.72
C SER A 247 1.12 3.05 5.19
N VAL A 248 1.75 4.03 4.55
CA VAL A 248 1.98 4.03 3.10
C VAL A 248 2.89 2.88 2.70
N GLY A 249 3.91 2.57 3.50
CA GLY A 249 4.73 1.37 3.34
C GLY A 249 3.92 0.08 3.32
N LYS A 250 2.92 -0.08 4.22
CA LYS A 250 1.98 -1.21 4.17
C LYS A 250 1.18 -1.22 2.86
N ALA A 251 0.60 -0.08 2.47
CA ALA A 251 -0.14 0.03 1.20
C ALA A 251 0.72 -0.37 -0.01
N ILE A 252 1.99 0.06 -0.05
CA ILE A 252 2.97 -0.32 -1.09
C ILE A 252 3.18 -1.83 -1.12
N ARG A 253 3.39 -2.47 0.03
CA ARG A 253 3.62 -3.92 0.09
C ARG A 253 2.39 -4.70 -0.38
N ILE A 254 1.19 -4.29 0.03
CA ILE A 254 -0.05 -4.92 -0.44
C ILE A 254 -0.22 -4.72 -1.95
N ALA A 255 0.02 -3.51 -2.48
CA ALA A 255 -0.04 -3.24 -3.91
C ALA A 255 0.99 -4.03 -4.72
N GLN A 256 2.18 -4.28 -4.17
CA GLN A 256 3.20 -5.16 -4.77
C GLN A 256 2.75 -6.62 -4.78
N MET A 257 2.18 -7.13 -3.68
CA MET A 257 1.62 -8.50 -3.60
C MET A 257 0.50 -8.70 -4.62
N LEU A 258 -0.33 -7.68 -4.83
CA LEU A 258 -1.38 -7.63 -5.86
C LEU A 258 -0.88 -7.34 -7.28
N GLN A 259 0.42 -7.07 -7.44
CA GLN A 259 1.06 -6.70 -8.71
C GLN A 259 0.44 -5.47 -9.41
N LEU A 260 -0.10 -4.52 -8.64
CA LEU A 260 -0.73 -3.32 -9.20
C LEU A 260 0.24 -2.41 -9.96
N HIS A 261 1.55 -2.56 -9.72
CA HIS A 261 2.60 -1.85 -10.45
C HIS A 261 2.84 -2.38 -11.86
N ARG A 262 2.28 -3.54 -12.23
CA ARG A 262 2.47 -4.19 -13.54
C ARG A 262 1.18 -4.55 -14.27
N LEU A 263 0.09 -3.80 -14.05
CA LEU A 263 -1.23 -4.12 -14.60
C LEU A 263 -1.25 -4.22 -16.13
N ASP A 264 -0.50 -3.34 -16.81
CA ASP A 264 -0.48 -3.25 -18.28
C ASP A 264 0.79 -3.91 -18.90
N GLY A 265 1.60 -4.61 -18.09
CA GLY A 265 2.85 -5.23 -18.53
C GLY A 265 2.69 -6.54 -19.30
N VAL A 266 3.68 -6.87 -20.14
CA VAL A 266 3.76 -8.16 -20.85
C VAL A 266 3.86 -9.30 -19.82
N GLY A 267 2.84 -10.16 -19.77
CA GLY A 267 2.75 -11.28 -18.81
C GLY A 267 1.91 -11.01 -17.55
N ALA A 268 1.25 -9.85 -17.44
CA ALA A 268 0.33 -9.53 -16.33
C ALA A 268 -0.75 -10.60 -16.09
N LYS A 269 -1.19 -11.28 -17.15
CA LYS A 269 -2.19 -12.36 -17.10
C LYS A 269 -1.68 -13.66 -16.48
N MET A 270 -0.37 -13.85 -16.33
CA MET A 270 0.23 -15.16 -16.04
C MET A 270 0.67 -15.34 -14.57
N LYS A 271 0.63 -14.30 -13.74
CA LYS A 271 1.18 -14.33 -12.36
C LYS A 271 0.38 -13.60 -11.26
N ALA A 272 -0.78 -13.02 -11.55
CA ALA A 272 -1.63 -12.39 -10.54
C ALA A 272 -2.43 -13.43 -9.72
N ALA A 273 -1.77 -14.41 -9.12
CA ALA A 273 -2.41 -15.53 -8.43
C ALA A 273 -3.24 -15.11 -7.20
N MET A 274 -3.02 -13.89 -6.67
CA MET A 274 -3.72 -13.37 -5.48
C MET A 274 -4.93 -12.49 -5.79
N LEU A 275 -5.13 -12.07 -7.05
CA LEU A 275 -6.23 -11.17 -7.40
C LEU A 275 -7.11 -11.81 -8.47
N GLN A 276 -8.42 -11.71 -8.28
CA GLN A 276 -9.38 -12.12 -9.31
C GLN A 276 -9.15 -11.29 -10.58
N PRO A 277 -9.31 -11.91 -11.77
CA PRO A 277 -9.20 -11.19 -13.02
C PRO A 277 -10.15 -9.99 -13.01
N PRO A 278 -9.74 -8.85 -13.60
CA PRO A 278 -10.58 -7.67 -13.58
C PRO A 278 -11.91 -7.93 -14.28
N LYS A 279 -13.00 -7.42 -13.69
CA LYS A 279 -14.36 -7.65 -14.21
C LYS A 279 -14.62 -6.87 -15.49
N ASP A 280 -14.13 -5.64 -15.53
CA ASP A 280 -14.35 -4.66 -16.59
C ASP A 280 -13.24 -3.59 -16.58
N TRP A 281 -13.33 -2.64 -17.51
CA TRP A 281 -12.37 -1.54 -17.61
C TRP A 281 -12.33 -0.69 -16.34
N THR A 282 -13.48 -0.41 -15.71
CA THR A 282 -13.56 0.40 -14.50
C THR A 282 -12.84 -0.25 -13.31
N ASP A 283 -12.93 -1.58 -13.16
CA ASP A 283 -12.14 -2.32 -12.16
C ASP A 283 -10.63 -2.20 -12.43
N ILE A 284 -10.19 -2.26 -13.70
CA ILE A 284 -8.77 -2.01 -14.03
C ILE A 284 -8.38 -0.58 -13.66
N GLU A 285 -9.20 0.39 -14.01
CA GLU A 285 -8.93 1.81 -13.75
C GLU A 285 -8.90 2.13 -12.25
N GLU A 286 -9.79 1.53 -11.45
CA GLU A 286 -9.76 1.64 -9.98
C GLU A 286 -8.43 1.10 -9.43
N ARG A 287 -7.98 -0.07 -9.92
CA ARG A 287 -6.67 -0.66 -9.55
C ARG A 287 -5.50 0.26 -9.94
N ARG A 288 -5.54 0.90 -11.12
CA ARG A 288 -4.52 1.87 -11.55
C ARG A 288 -4.48 3.08 -10.63
N ARG A 289 -5.64 3.66 -10.31
CA ARG A 289 -5.76 4.85 -9.44
C ARG A 289 -5.25 4.59 -8.03
N VAL A 290 -5.59 3.43 -7.44
CA VAL A 290 -5.06 2.99 -6.15
C VAL A 290 -3.53 2.93 -6.18
N PHE A 291 -2.95 2.25 -7.17
CA PHE A 291 -1.48 2.14 -7.30
C PHE A 291 -0.81 3.51 -7.44
N TRP A 292 -1.33 4.34 -8.34
CA TRP A 292 -0.72 5.63 -8.63
C TRP A 292 -0.82 6.62 -7.48
N LEU A 293 -1.90 6.60 -6.70
CA LEU A 293 -2.00 7.45 -5.52
C LEU A 293 -1.09 6.95 -4.39
N ILE A 294 -0.92 5.64 -4.22
CA ILE A 294 0.14 5.10 -3.33
C ILE A 294 1.53 5.58 -3.79
N PHE A 295 1.80 5.55 -5.09
CA PHE A 295 3.04 6.06 -5.66
C PHE A 295 3.24 7.55 -5.34
N CYS A 296 2.21 8.38 -5.53
CA CYS A 296 2.27 9.80 -5.19
C CYS A 296 2.58 10.02 -3.70
N LEU A 297 1.92 9.28 -2.81
CA LEU A 297 2.14 9.36 -1.36
C LEU A 297 3.58 8.99 -0.97
N ASP A 298 4.17 7.93 -1.56
CA ASP A 298 5.58 7.55 -1.34
C ASP A 298 6.53 8.70 -1.71
N ARG A 299 6.32 9.32 -2.89
CA ARG A 299 7.15 10.43 -3.39
C ARG A 299 7.06 11.67 -2.53
N PHE A 300 5.85 12.10 -2.19
CA PHE A 300 5.65 13.34 -1.44
C PHE A 300 6.06 13.20 0.03
N LEU A 301 5.84 12.03 0.64
CA LEU A 301 6.38 11.76 1.97
C LEU A 301 7.91 11.78 1.95
N SER A 302 8.55 11.09 0.99
CA SER A 302 10.01 11.10 0.84
C SER A 302 10.57 12.50 0.66
N MET A 303 9.94 13.31 -0.20
CA MET A 303 10.35 14.68 -0.44
C MET A 303 10.24 15.54 0.83
N GLY A 304 9.19 15.35 1.63
CA GLY A 304 8.99 16.11 2.88
C GLY A 304 9.89 15.68 4.04
N THR A 305 10.24 14.39 4.15
CA THR A 305 11.02 13.86 5.28
C THR A 305 12.49 13.60 4.96
N GLY A 306 12.86 13.53 3.68
CA GLY A 306 14.16 13.07 3.22
C GLY A 306 14.34 11.54 3.25
N TRP A 307 13.33 10.77 3.64
CA TRP A 307 13.42 9.31 3.70
C TRP A 307 13.40 8.67 2.30
N PRO A 308 14.09 7.53 2.12
CA PRO A 308 14.28 6.92 0.80
C PRO A 308 12.98 6.40 0.23
N MET A 309 12.69 6.72 -1.04
CA MET A 309 11.51 6.21 -1.73
C MET A 309 11.52 4.67 -1.81
N THR A 310 10.34 4.06 -1.70
CA THR A 310 10.22 2.59 -1.67
C THR A 310 9.96 2.00 -3.06
N LEU A 311 9.20 2.69 -3.90
CA LEU A 311 8.85 2.22 -5.24
C LEU A 311 9.92 2.61 -6.26
N ASP A 312 10.44 1.63 -7.01
CA ASP A 312 11.38 1.85 -8.11
C ASP A 312 10.60 2.15 -9.42
N GLU A 313 10.85 3.31 -10.02
CA GLU A 313 10.19 3.75 -11.26
C GLU A 313 10.44 2.81 -12.44
N SER A 314 11.57 2.10 -12.46
CA SER A 314 11.96 1.22 -13.57
C SER A 314 11.14 -0.07 -13.64
N GLN A 315 10.46 -0.43 -12.54
CA GLN A 315 9.68 -1.65 -12.42
C GLN A 315 8.19 -1.47 -12.72
N ILE A 316 7.78 -0.24 -13.05
CA ILE A 316 6.39 0.13 -13.27
C ILE A 316 6.05 -0.04 -14.74
N SER A 317 5.06 -0.87 -15.03
CA SER A 317 4.49 -1.07 -16.36
C SER A 317 2.99 -0.84 -16.40
N THR A 318 2.45 -0.14 -15.40
CA THR A 318 1.05 0.29 -15.34
C THR A 318 0.90 1.62 -16.06
N ASN A 319 -0.14 1.79 -16.85
CA ASN A 319 -0.43 3.04 -17.55
C ASN A 319 -0.97 4.09 -16.58
N LEU A 320 -0.81 5.37 -16.91
CA LEU A 320 -1.28 6.49 -16.08
C LEU A 320 -2.81 6.47 -15.93
N PRO A 321 -3.38 7.11 -14.89
CA PRO A 321 -4.83 7.20 -14.72
C PRO A 321 -5.50 7.97 -15.87
N SER A 322 -6.69 7.50 -16.26
CA SER A 322 -7.56 8.18 -17.23
C SER A 322 -8.31 9.35 -16.58
N SER A 323 -9.03 10.14 -17.38
CA SER A 323 -9.84 11.26 -16.90
C SER A 323 -10.91 10.81 -15.89
N GLU A 324 -11.29 11.73 -15.00
CA GLU A 324 -12.34 11.48 -14.00
C GLU A 324 -13.69 11.19 -14.64
N GLU A 325 -14.04 11.93 -15.69
CA GLU A 325 -15.26 11.71 -16.45
C GLU A 325 -15.33 10.30 -17.03
N SER A 326 -14.23 9.78 -17.60
CA SER A 326 -14.20 8.41 -18.12
C SER A 326 -14.36 7.37 -17.02
N PHE A 327 -13.72 7.60 -15.87
CA PHE A 327 -13.78 6.67 -14.74
C PHE A 327 -15.19 6.58 -14.15
N GLN A 328 -15.85 7.70 -13.86
CA GLN A 328 -17.18 7.71 -13.21
C GLN A 328 -18.32 7.30 -14.14
N ASN A 329 -18.15 7.44 -15.47
CA ASN A 329 -19.16 7.08 -16.46
C ASN A 329 -18.91 5.69 -17.09
N ASP A 330 -18.06 4.85 -16.50
CA ASP A 330 -17.69 3.53 -17.01
C ASP A 330 -17.25 3.55 -18.50
N LYS A 331 -16.63 4.65 -18.97
CA LYS A 331 -16.26 4.87 -20.37
C LYS A 331 -14.80 4.49 -20.62
N PRO A 332 -14.51 3.39 -21.36
CA PRO A 332 -13.15 2.97 -21.63
C PRO A 332 -12.31 4.06 -22.28
N SER A 333 -11.15 4.33 -21.69
CA SER A 333 -10.15 5.24 -22.21
C SER A 333 -8.77 4.57 -22.22
N VAL A 334 -7.94 4.99 -23.16
CA VAL A 334 -6.55 4.57 -23.29
C VAL A 334 -5.65 5.69 -22.78
N SER A 335 -4.79 5.37 -21.84
CA SER A 335 -3.77 6.26 -21.29
C SER A 335 -2.36 5.77 -21.64
N CYS A 336 -1.37 6.65 -21.53
CA CYS A 336 0.03 6.31 -21.81
C CYS A 336 0.76 5.75 -20.59
N SER A 337 1.91 5.13 -20.81
CA SER A 337 2.83 4.73 -19.76
C SER A 337 3.54 5.93 -19.13
N LEU A 338 4.14 5.72 -17.95
CA LEU A 338 4.93 6.73 -17.25
C LEU A 338 6.12 7.23 -18.08
N ARG A 339 6.79 6.33 -18.83
CA ARG A 339 7.93 6.71 -19.68
C ARG A 339 7.47 7.57 -20.86
N GLU A 340 6.35 7.22 -21.49
CA GLU A 340 5.79 7.98 -22.60
C GLU A 340 5.33 9.36 -22.16
N ALA A 341 4.77 9.51 -20.95
CA ALA A 341 4.30 10.78 -20.42
C ALA A 341 5.37 11.88 -20.28
N LEU A 342 6.65 11.50 -20.27
CA LEU A 342 7.78 12.44 -20.24
C LEU A 342 8.18 12.95 -21.63
N LEU A 343 7.61 12.37 -22.69
CA LEU A 343 7.86 12.80 -24.08
C LEU A 343 6.92 13.96 -24.44
N PRO A 344 7.41 15.02 -25.10
CA PRO A 344 6.58 16.16 -25.49
C PRO A 344 5.32 15.78 -26.28
N GLU A 345 5.43 14.78 -27.17
CA GLU A 345 4.34 14.30 -28.03
C GLU A 345 3.15 13.70 -27.25
N LYS A 346 3.40 13.18 -26.04
CA LYS A 346 2.38 12.50 -25.21
C LYS A 346 1.87 13.36 -24.07
N MET A 347 2.57 14.45 -23.77
CA MET A 347 2.22 15.38 -22.69
C MET A 347 0.84 16.03 -22.90
N GLY A 348 0.45 16.24 -24.16
CA GLY A 348 -0.90 16.70 -24.56
C GLY A 348 -2.03 15.69 -24.34
N THR A 349 -1.75 14.49 -23.82
CA THR A 349 -2.77 13.46 -23.54
C THR A 349 -2.98 13.20 -22.05
N LEU A 350 -2.30 13.97 -21.19
CA LEU A 350 -2.36 13.80 -19.74
C LEU A 350 -3.74 14.19 -19.18
N SER A 351 -4.29 13.32 -18.34
CA SER A 351 -5.38 13.67 -17.43
C SER A 351 -4.85 14.51 -16.25
N PRO A 352 -5.70 15.24 -15.52
CA PRO A 352 -5.29 15.94 -14.30
C PRO A 352 -4.57 15.05 -13.30
N LEU A 353 -5.12 13.86 -13.00
CA LEU A 353 -4.48 12.90 -12.10
C LEU A 353 -3.19 12.30 -12.71
N GLY A 354 -3.15 12.07 -14.02
CA GLY A 354 -1.93 11.66 -14.72
C GLY A 354 -0.81 12.70 -14.58
N ALA A 355 -1.14 13.99 -14.65
CA ALA A 355 -0.18 15.06 -14.43
C ALA A 355 0.31 15.12 -12.97
N VAL A 356 -0.58 14.87 -11.98
CA VAL A 356 -0.18 14.71 -10.57
C VAL A 356 0.90 13.62 -10.43
N VAL A 357 0.68 12.45 -11.05
CA VAL A 357 1.66 11.36 -11.06
C VAL A 357 3.00 11.78 -11.67
N VAL A 358 2.96 12.52 -12.79
CA VAL A 358 4.18 13.00 -13.46
C VAL A 358 4.94 13.98 -12.58
N VAL A 359 4.27 14.95 -11.93
CA VAL A 359 4.98 15.85 -11.00
C VAL A 359 5.47 15.13 -9.74
N SER A 360 4.78 14.09 -9.25
CA SER A 360 5.29 13.23 -8.16
C SER A 360 6.55 12.47 -8.57
N LEU A 361 6.62 11.99 -9.82
CA LEU A 361 7.83 11.37 -10.36
C LEU A 361 9.00 12.36 -10.36
N LEU A 362 8.75 13.57 -10.87
CA LEU A 362 9.78 14.61 -10.91
C LEU A 362 10.20 15.06 -9.52
N ALA A 363 9.30 15.07 -8.54
CA ALA A 363 9.62 15.28 -7.13
C ALA A 363 10.61 14.24 -6.60
N GLY A 364 10.36 12.96 -6.88
CA GLY A 364 11.29 11.89 -6.50
C GLY A 364 12.66 12.01 -7.17
N ARG A 365 12.69 12.35 -8.46
CA ARG A 365 13.95 12.59 -9.18
C ARG A 365 14.70 13.81 -8.65
N ASN A 366 13.99 14.87 -8.26
CA ASN A 366 14.56 16.05 -7.61
C ASN A 366 15.21 15.66 -6.28
N LEU A 367 14.51 14.93 -5.42
CA LEU A 367 15.07 14.45 -4.16
C LEU A 367 16.36 13.64 -4.38
N ASN A 368 16.35 12.68 -5.32
CA ASN A 368 17.54 11.90 -5.64
C ASN A 368 18.67 12.78 -6.17
N HIS A 369 18.39 13.76 -7.02
CA HIS A 369 19.39 14.70 -7.52
C HIS A 369 20.01 15.52 -6.37
N LEU A 370 19.19 16.01 -5.44
CA LEU A 370 19.65 16.75 -4.27
C LEU A 370 20.51 15.88 -3.33
N GLN A 371 20.11 14.63 -3.11
CA GLN A 371 20.80 13.70 -2.21
C GLN A 371 22.08 13.12 -2.81
N LEU A 372 22.09 12.80 -4.11
CA LEU A 372 23.28 12.25 -4.77
C LEU A 372 24.40 13.28 -4.78
N PHE A 373 24.10 14.54 -5.06
CA PHE A 373 25.12 15.57 -5.23
C PHE A 373 25.35 16.43 -3.97
N SER A 374 24.91 15.96 -2.79
CA SER A 374 25.28 16.59 -1.53
C SER A 374 26.72 16.29 -1.11
N ASP A 375 27.30 15.18 -1.59
CA ASP A 375 28.65 14.72 -1.25
C ASP A 375 29.70 15.20 -2.29
N GLU A 376 30.91 15.54 -1.83
CA GLU A 376 31.99 16.13 -2.67
C GLU A 376 32.64 15.17 -3.70
N THR A 377 32.15 13.94 -3.83
CA THR A 377 32.78 12.87 -4.64
C THR A 377 32.30 12.83 -6.09
N TYR A 378 31.37 13.69 -6.49
CA TYR A 378 30.70 13.62 -7.79
C TYR A 378 31.30 14.53 -8.88
N SER A 379 31.10 14.13 -10.14
CA SER A 379 31.50 14.93 -11.31
C SER A 379 30.56 16.13 -11.51
N PRO A 380 31.06 17.38 -11.51
CA PRO A 380 30.24 18.56 -11.77
C PRO A 380 29.52 18.50 -13.13
N SER A 381 30.12 17.85 -14.13
CA SER A 381 29.51 17.68 -15.45
C SER A 381 28.24 16.81 -15.43
N GLU A 382 28.22 15.78 -14.59
CA GLU A 382 27.08 14.87 -14.47
C GLU A 382 25.92 15.53 -13.72
N PHE A 383 26.23 16.35 -12.72
CA PHE A 383 25.26 17.21 -12.04
C PHE A 383 24.54 18.10 -13.04
N TRP A 384 25.28 18.92 -13.81
CA TRP A 384 24.68 19.89 -14.74
C TRP A 384 23.90 19.20 -15.86
N LYS A 385 24.38 18.06 -16.36
CA LYS A 385 23.65 17.26 -17.35
C LYS A 385 22.31 16.77 -16.81
N THR A 386 22.29 16.28 -15.57
CA THR A 386 21.06 15.81 -14.91
C THR A 386 20.12 16.99 -14.64
N HIS A 387 20.64 18.09 -14.11
CA HIS A 387 19.91 19.31 -13.85
C HIS A 387 19.23 19.85 -15.12
N GLN A 388 19.96 20.01 -16.22
CA GLN A 388 19.42 20.50 -17.50
C GLN A 388 18.35 19.58 -18.07
N ALA A 389 18.54 18.25 -17.95
CA ALA A 389 17.54 17.28 -18.39
C ALA A 389 16.22 17.43 -17.60
N MET A 390 16.32 17.64 -16.27
CA MET A 390 15.15 17.86 -15.41
C MET A 390 14.45 19.21 -15.68
N ASP A 391 15.22 20.30 -15.80
CA ASP A 391 14.70 21.63 -16.11
C ASP A 391 13.95 21.63 -17.45
N SER A 392 14.50 20.93 -18.45
CA SER A 392 13.84 20.77 -19.77
C SER A 392 12.48 20.07 -19.66
N VAL A 393 12.36 19.05 -18.81
CA VAL A 393 11.08 18.35 -18.62
C VAL A 393 10.07 19.23 -17.89
N LEU A 394 10.48 19.98 -16.85
CA LEU A 394 9.61 20.92 -16.15
C LEU A 394 9.09 22.02 -17.10
N LEU A 395 9.97 22.57 -17.94
CA LEU A 395 9.59 23.55 -18.95
C LEU A 395 8.59 22.95 -19.95
N ASN A 396 8.88 21.77 -20.49
CA ASN A 396 8.00 21.10 -21.45
C ASN A 396 6.60 20.85 -20.87
N LEU A 397 6.48 20.46 -19.59
CA LEU A 397 5.18 20.31 -18.92
C LEU A 397 4.34 21.58 -19.01
N SER A 398 4.93 22.72 -18.69
CA SER A 398 4.23 24.00 -18.76
C SER A 398 3.83 24.40 -20.19
N LEU A 399 4.64 24.03 -21.20
CA LEU A 399 4.43 24.43 -22.59
C LEU A 399 3.40 23.56 -23.33
N TYR A 400 3.39 22.26 -23.06
CA TYR A 400 2.60 21.28 -23.83
C TYR A 400 1.35 20.78 -23.12
N PHE A 401 0.93 21.42 -22.03
CA PHE A 401 -0.29 21.02 -21.34
C PHE A 401 -1.52 21.06 -22.26
N PRO A 402 -2.38 20.02 -22.22
CA PRO A 402 -3.69 20.03 -22.86
C PRO A 402 -4.61 21.06 -22.23
N GLU A 403 -5.71 21.39 -22.91
CA GLU A 403 -6.68 22.39 -22.45
C GLU A 403 -7.19 22.12 -21.04
N CYS A 404 -7.47 20.86 -20.69
CA CYS A 404 -7.93 20.46 -19.36
C CYS A 404 -6.93 20.73 -18.23
N LEU A 405 -5.65 20.99 -18.55
CA LEU A 405 -4.57 21.30 -17.61
C LEU A 405 -4.14 22.78 -17.66
N ARG A 406 -4.77 23.64 -18.48
CA ARG A 406 -4.37 25.05 -18.63
C ARG A 406 -5.11 25.96 -17.65
N ILE A 407 -4.35 26.85 -17.02
CA ILE A 407 -4.88 27.97 -16.23
C ILE A 407 -5.00 29.19 -17.16
N PRO A 408 -6.07 30.02 -17.06
CA PRO A 408 -7.11 30.03 -16.02
C PRO A 408 -8.32 29.10 -16.26
N LEU A 409 -8.38 28.40 -17.38
CA LEU A 409 -9.58 27.65 -17.80
C LEU A 409 -9.99 26.55 -16.80
N SER A 410 -9.02 25.85 -16.20
CA SER A 410 -9.26 24.75 -15.26
C SER A 410 -8.83 25.08 -13.83
N ILE A 411 -8.98 26.34 -13.38
CA ILE A 411 -8.57 26.76 -12.03
C ILE A 411 -9.42 26.14 -10.90
N ASP A 412 -10.65 25.74 -11.20
CA ASP A 412 -11.57 25.12 -10.25
C ASP A 412 -11.21 23.65 -9.96
N GLU A 413 -10.36 23.04 -10.79
CA GLU A 413 -9.89 21.66 -10.64
C GLU A 413 -8.70 21.57 -9.68
N PRO A 414 -8.83 20.96 -8.48
CA PRO A 414 -7.78 21.01 -7.46
C PRO A 414 -6.45 20.40 -7.90
N ASN A 415 -6.50 19.32 -8.68
CA ASN A 415 -5.31 18.66 -9.22
C ASN A 415 -4.55 19.55 -10.22
N VAL A 416 -5.25 20.42 -10.96
CA VAL A 416 -4.62 21.36 -11.90
C VAL A 416 -3.87 22.43 -11.12
N VAL A 417 -4.51 23.03 -10.11
CA VAL A 417 -3.87 24.01 -9.21
C VAL A 417 -2.62 23.41 -8.59
N PHE A 418 -2.76 22.19 -8.06
CA PHE A 418 -1.66 21.44 -7.46
C PHE A 418 -0.49 21.23 -8.43
N VAL A 419 -0.75 20.75 -9.65
CA VAL A 419 0.28 20.48 -10.66
C VAL A 419 1.06 21.74 -11.02
N HIS A 420 0.37 22.87 -11.26
CA HIS A 420 1.02 24.13 -11.60
C HIS A 420 1.88 24.67 -10.45
N MET A 421 1.36 24.63 -9.22
CA MET A 421 2.15 25.02 -8.05
C MET A 421 3.36 24.09 -7.84
N MET A 422 3.17 22.79 -8.01
CA MET A 422 4.25 21.81 -7.84
C MET A 422 5.35 21.95 -8.89
N ILE A 423 5.04 22.30 -10.14
CA ILE A 423 6.08 22.61 -11.14
C ILE A 423 7.00 23.71 -10.63
N HIS A 424 6.43 24.80 -10.10
CA HIS A 424 7.22 25.91 -9.55
C HIS A 424 7.99 25.53 -8.28
N VAL A 425 7.42 24.70 -7.40
CA VAL A 425 8.14 24.15 -6.23
C VAL A 425 9.36 23.35 -6.69
N LEU A 426 9.18 22.48 -7.68
CA LEU A 426 10.27 21.65 -8.23
C LEU A 426 11.33 22.51 -8.95
N THR A 427 10.93 23.58 -9.62
CA THR A 427 11.85 24.58 -10.19
C THR A 427 12.67 25.25 -9.08
N ILE A 428 12.05 25.69 -7.99
CA ILE A 428 12.77 26.30 -6.86
C ILE A 428 13.80 25.32 -6.28
N CYS A 429 13.40 24.10 -5.95
CA CYS A 429 14.31 23.10 -5.39
C CYS A 429 15.49 22.80 -6.32
N LEU A 430 15.22 22.64 -7.62
CA LEU A 430 16.22 22.33 -8.63
C LEU A 430 17.23 23.47 -8.81
N HIS A 431 16.76 24.71 -8.89
CA HIS A 431 17.60 25.91 -9.12
C HIS A 431 18.33 26.37 -7.86
N GLN A 432 17.80 26.12 -6.66
CA GLN A 432 18.54 26.35 -5.42
C GLN A 432 19.81 25.49 -5.34
N ALA A 433 19.71 24.20 -5.65
CA ALA A 433 20.87 23.31 -5.67
C ALA A 433 21.89 23.70 -6.74
N ALA A 434 21.43 24.14 -7.91
CA ALA A 434 22.31 24.68 -8.94
C ALA A 434 23.02 25.97 -8.49
N ALA A 435 22.33 26.86 -7.78
CA ALA A 435 22.94 28.07 -7.22
C ALA A 435 24.02 27.73 -6.18
N ASP A 436 23.76 26.76 -5.30
CA ASP A 436 24.74 26.27 -4.32
C ASP A 436 25.96 25.65 -5.00
N GLN A 437 25.74 24.81 -6.01
CA GLN A 437 26.82 24.20 -6.77
C GLN A 437 27.64 25.24 -7.56
N ALA A 438 26.98 26.22 -8.16
CA ALA A 438 27.62 27.32 -8.87
C ALA A 438 28.42 28.24 -7.94
N ARG A 439 28.04 28.40 -6.68
CA ARG A 439 28.83 29.13 -5.67
C ARG A 439 30.10 28.39 -5.26
N ARG A 440 30.05 27.05 -5.21
CA ARG A 440 31.22 26.22 -4.88
C ARG A 440 32.27 26.22 -6.01
N GLY A 441 31.82 26.29 -7.27
CA GLY A 441 32.70 26.43 -8.43
C GLY A 441 33.05 27.89 -8.73
N SER A 442 34.32 28.28 -8.59
CA SER A 442 34.79 29.67 -8.79
C SER A 442 34.48 30.29 -10.16
N GLU A 443 34.13 29.49 -11.17
CA GLU A 443 33.91 29.94 -12.55
C GLU A 443 32.46 30.35 -12.88
N HIS A 444 31.47 30.15 -11.99
CA HIS A 444 30.04 30.21 -12.36
C HIS A 444 29.19 31.20 -11.55
N SER A 445 29.77 32.28 -11.00
CA SER A 445 29.03 33.25 -10.17
C SER A 445 27.83 33.91 -10.88
N GLN A 446 27.90 34.13 -12.20
CA GLN A 446 26.77 34.64 -12.99
C GLN A 446 25.61 33.65 -13.06
N SER A 447 25.91 32.35 -13.16
CA SER A 447 24.91 31.26 -13.18
C SER A 447 24.12 31.18 -11.87
N ALA A 448 24.77 31.46 -10.73
CA ALA A 448 24.08 31.48 -9.43
C ALA A 448 22.99 32.57 -9.36
N SER A 449 23.27 33.77 -9.87
CA SER A 449 22.30 34.89 -9.92
C SER A 449 21.10 34.58 -10.83
N GLU A 450 21.34 33.92 -11.96
CA GLU A 450 20.29 33.48 -12.87
C GLU A 450 19.37 32.44 -12.20
N CYS A 451 19.95 31.48 -11.49
CA CYS A 451 19.21 30.48 -10.71
C CYS A 451 18.33 31.13 -9.64
N GLU A 452 18.87 32.11 -8.89
CA GLU A 452 18.11 32.86 -7.88
C GLU A 452 16.94 33.65 -8.49
N THR A 453 17.15 34.24 -9.66
CA THR A 453 16.09 34.95 -10.41
C THR A 453 14.97 33.98 -10.82
N ARG A 454 15.32 32.76 -11.26
CA ARG A 454 14.33 31.72 -11.60
C ARG A 454 13.54 31.25 -10.37
N CYS A 455 14.20 31.10 -9.23
CA CYS A 455 13.54 30.78 -7.95
C CYS A 455 12.53 31.87 -7.56
N LEU A 456 12.93 33.14 -7.64
CA LEU A 456 12.04 34.27 -7.33
C LEU A 456 10.83 34.33 -8.27
N SER A 457 11.05 34.17 -9.58
CA SER A 457 9.98 34.13 -10.58
C SER A 457 8.98 33.00 -10.29
N SER A 458 9.48 31.81 -9.93
CA SER A 458 8.66 30.66 -9.57
C SER A 458 7.86 30.90 -8.29
N ALA A 459 8.45 31.51 -7.26
CA ALA A 459 7.75 31.86 -6.03
C ALA A 459 6.61 32.87 -6.27
N LEU A 460 6.85 33.88 -7.13
CA LEU A 460 5.82 34.83 -7.54
C LEU A 460 4.69 34.16 -8.33
N ALA A 461 5.02 33.20 -9.20
CA ALA A 461 4.03 32.43 -9.95
C ALA A 461 3.14 31.60 -9.01
N ILE A 462 3.72 30.94 -8.00
CA ILE A 462 2.97 30.24 -6.94
C ILE A 462 1.99 31.19 -6.27
N ALA A 463 2.44 32.37 -5.82
CA ALA A 463 1.59 33.35 -5.15
C ALA A 463 0.44 33.85 -6.06
N ASN A 464 0.69 33.99 -7.36
CA ASN A 464 -0.34 34.36 -8.33
C ASN A 464 -1.36 33.24 -8.55
N ILE A 465 -0.92 31.98 -8.66
CA ILE A 465 -1.81 30.82 -8.76
C ILE A 465 -2.69 30.72 -7.51
N MET A 466 -2.11 30.86 -6.32
CA MET A 466 -2.87 30.85 -5.05
C MET A 466 -3.92 31.97 -5.00
N ARG A 467 -3.57 33.16 -5.50
CA ARG A 467 -4.53 34.28 -5.60
C ARG A 467 -5.66 33.96 -6.56
N LEU A 468 -5.35 33.36 -7.71
CA LEU A 468 -6.35 33.00 -8.71
C LEU A 468 -7.27 31.88 -8.22
N ALA A 469 -6.74 30.91 -7.48
CA ALA A 469 -7.47 29.79 -6.89
C ALA A 469 -8.09 30.09 -5.52
N CYS A 470 -8.16 31.36 -5.09
CA CYS A 470 -8.63 31.70 -3.74
C CYS A 470 -10.11 31.37 -3.47
N HIS A 471 -10.90 31.15 -4.53
CA HIS A 471 -12.29 30.73 -4.47
C HIS A 471 -12.45 29.20 -4.54
N THR A 472 -11.41 28.49 -4.98
CA THR A 472 -11.36 27.03 -4.93
C THR A 472 -11.16 26.60 -3.47
N ASP A 473 -11.84 25.55 -3.03
CA ASP A 473 -11.60 25.01 -1.68
C ASP A 473 -10.17 24.44 -1.61
N LEU A 474 -9.25 25.25 -1.08
CA LEU A 474 -7.84 24.87 -0.93
C LEU A 474 -7.66 23.69 0.05
N ALA A 475 -8.65 23.39 0.91
CA ALA A 475 -8.63 22.17 1.72
C ALA A 475 -8.73 20.91 0.85
N ALA A 476 -9.33 21.03 -0.35
CA ALA A 476 -9.37 20.03 -1.39
C ALA A 476 -8.15 20.08 -2.34
N VAL A 477 -7.20 21.01 -2.20
CA VAL A 477 -5.90 21.01 -2.94
C VAL A 477 -4.79 20.35 -2.08
N SER A 478 -5.15 19.88 -0.88
CA SER A 478 -4.26 19.50 0.22
C SER A 478 -3.57 18.14 0.03
N PHE A 479 -2.75 17.98 -1.01
CA PHE A 479 -1.68 16.98 -1.00
C PHE A 479 -0.41 17.51 -0.30
N THR A 480 -0.20 18.83 -0.24
CA THR A 480 1.14 19.40 0.12
C THR A 480 1.12 20.78 0.80
N PHE A 481 -0.03 21.42 1.05
CA PHE A 481 -0.07 22.84 1.46
C PHE A 481 -0.26 23.14 2.95
N HIS A 482 -0.09 22.17 3.86
CA HIS A 482 0.10 22.56 5.26
C HIS A 482 1.47 23.24 5.41
N SER A 483 1.54 24.39 6.08
CA SER A 483 2.79 25.14 6.31
C SER A 483 3.92 24.28 6.88
N GLU A 484 3.60 23.20 7.57
CA GLU A 484 4.54 22.22 8.12
C GLU A 484 5.21 21.32 7.07
N TYR A 485 4.64 21.17 5.86
CA TYR A 485 5.24 20.41 4.74
C TYR A 485 6.45 21.13 4.14
N TYR A 486 6.34 22.47 4.05
CA TYR A 486 7.43 23.29 3.54
C TYR A 486 8.40 23.68 4.62
N GLN A 487 8.05 23.65 5.91
CA GLN A 487 8.99 24.06 6.95
C GLN A 487 10.34 23.30 6.90
N PRO A 488 10.39 21.96 6.67
CA PRO A 488 11.64 21.24 6.49
C PRO A 488 12.34 21.53 5.15
N LEU A 489 11.60 21.68 4.05
CA LEU A 489 12.14 22.05 2.73
C LEU A 489 12.63 23.51 2.70
N LEU A 490 11.98 24.40 3.44
CA LEU A 490 12.36 25.78 3.75
C LEU A 490 13.54 25.78 4.71
N ASN A 491 13.60 24.91 5.72
CA ASN A 491 14.74 24.82 6.63
C ASN A 491 15.98 24.18 5.98
N LEU A 492 15.80 23.30 4.99
CA LEU A 492 16.86 22.80 4.10
C LEU A 492 17.29 23.83 3.04
N SER A 493 16.45 24.86 2.76
CA SER A 493 16.67 25.86 1.70
C SER A 493 16.84 27.32 2.18
N LEU A 494 16.79 27.58 3.49
CA LEU A 494 16.92 28.92 4.07
C LEU A 494 18.19 29.01 4.91
N ASP A 495 19.27 29.33 4.22
CA ASP A 495 20.18 30.36 4.72
C ASP A 495 19.33 31.64 4.94
N ALA A 496 19.50 32.33 6.08
CA ALA A 496 18.54 33.24 6.75
C ALA A 496 18.03 34.50 5.99
N ARG A 497 17.99 34.52 4.65
CA ARG A 497 17.75 35.71 3.81
C ARG A 497 16.38 35.79 3.13
N PHE A 498 15.59 34.71 3.07
CA PHE A 498 14.28 34.70 2.37
C PHE A 498 13.05 34.54 3.28
N HIS A 499 13.16 34.97 4.54
CA HIS A 499 12.10 34.92 5.54
C HIS A 499 10.79 35.72 5.24
N PRO A 500 10.68 36.69 4.28
CA PRO A 500 9.46 37.51 4.20
C PRO A 500 8.43 37.11 3.12
N VAL A 501 8.58 36.01 2.35
CA VAL A 501 7.73 35.78 1.16
C VAL A 501 6.46 34.92 1.41
N LEU A 502 6.30 34.28 2.58
CA LEU A 502 5.12 33.44 2.87
C LEU A 502 4.39 33.92 4.15
N PRO A 503 3.27 34.66 4.02
CA PRO A 503 2.61 35.33 5.16
C PRO A 503 1.84 34.39 6.12
N PHE A 504 1.87 33.07 5.91
CA PHE A 504 1.07 32.12 6.70
C PHE A 504 1.81 31.50 7.90
N CYS A 505 3.06 31.90 8.18
CA CYS A 505 3.84 31.29 9.26
C CYS A 505 3.55 31.83 10.68
N SER A 506 2.58 32.73 10.84
CA SER A 506 2.24 33.27 12.15
C SER A 506 0.74 33.36 12.37
N ARG A 507 0.16 32.27 12.91
CA ARG A 507 -0.89 32.25 13.95
C ARG A 507 -1.64 30.92 13.88
N GLN A 508 -1.19 29.96 14.68
CA GLN A 508 -2.03 29.05 15.47
C GLN A 508 -1.07 28.14 16.25
N SER A 509 -0.61 28.61 17.41
CA SER A 509 0.02 27.73 18.38
C SER A 509 -1.07 26.88 19.04
N PRO A 510 -0.89 25.56 19.18
CA PRO A 510 -1.78 24.75 20.00
C PRO A 510 -1.70 25.23 21.46
N PRO A 511 -2.78 25.11 22.26
CA PRO A 511 -2.74 25.48 23.66
C PRO A 511 -1.69 24.62 24.36
N ARG A 512 -0.65 25.25 24.92
CA ARG A 512 0.34 24.57 25.78
C ARG A 512 -0.40 23.86 26.91
N ALA A 513 -0.35 22.53 26.90
CA ALA A 513 -0.68 21.72 28.06
C ALA A 513 0.19 22.19 29.22
N LYS A 514 -0.44 22.68 30.30
CA LYS A 514 0.25 23.02 31.55
C LYS A 514 0.88 21.74 32.09
N ALA A 515 2.20 21.66 32.09
CA ALA A 515 2.94 20.64 32.81
C ALA A 515 2.56 20.72 34.30
N SER A 516 1.83 19.72 34.78
CA SER A 516 1.57 19.50 36.19
C SER A 516 2.90 19.22 36.88
N GLN A 517 3.27 20.11 37.81
CA GLN A 517 4.38 19.90 38.73
C GLN A 517 4.11 18.65 39.56
N LEU A 518 4.98 17.65 39.44
CA LEU A 518 5.09 16.56 40.42
C LEU A 518 5.58 17.17 41.75
N PRO A 519 4.94 16.86 42.89
CA PRO A 519 5.45 17.29 44.19
C PRO A 519 6.66 16.45 44.56
N ARG A 520 7.73 17.12 44.98
CA ARG A 520 8.85 16.48 45.70
C ARG A 520 8.34 16.03 47.07
N ILE A 521 8.34 14.72 47.33
CA ILE A 521 8.68 14.11 48.62
C ILE A 521 9.51 12.86 48.32
#